data_AF-A0A286CP84-F1
#
_entry.id   AF-A0A286CP84-F1
#
_cell.length_a   1.000
_cell.length_b   1.000
_cell.length_c   1.000
_cell.angle_alpha   90.00
_cell.angle_beta   90.00
_cell.angle_gamma   90.00
#
_symmetry.space_group_name_H-M   'P 1'
#
loop_
_entity.id
_entity.type
_entity.pdbx_description
1 polymer ?
#
loop_
_entity_poly.entity_id
_entity_poly.type
_entity_poly.pdbx_seq_one_letter_code
_entity_poly.pdbx_strand_id
1 'polypeptide(L)'
;MSLSVDVFVREPDGQRRILDVPEGRDDSAGFESWRRTVWGSEPVRALGARFLPVLADDDLAIEAEEVAEFLREVALLREHLDAIAESTRRPRGLAEHRAGLVRRLRNLEVAALHARVIEGGVLIW
;
A
#
# COMPACT_ATOMS: atom_id res chain seq x y z
N MET A 1 -15.40 -5.63 3.24
CA MET A 1 -14.25 -6.08 2.44
C MET A 1 -13.04 -5.25 2.82
N SER A 2 -11.86 -5.85 2.79
CA SER A 2 -10.58 -5.24 3.12
C SER A 2 -9.67 -5.31 1.91
N LEU A 3 -8.77 -4.33 1.82
CA LEU A 3 -7.64 -4.39 0.92
C LEU A 3 -6.54 -5.26 1.53
N SER A 4 -5.89 -6.05 0.70
CA SER A 4 -4.70 -6.85 1.00
C SER A 4 -3.52 -6.39 0.16
N VAL A 5 -2.31 -6.62 0.67
CA VAL A 5 -1.05 -6.45 -0.05
C VAL A 5 -0.31 -7.78 -0.11
N ASP A 6 -0.06 -8.23 -1.34
CA ASP A 6 0.63 -9.48 -1.64
C ASP A 6 1.94 -9.22 -2.37
N VAL A 7 2.83 -10.20 -2.29
CA VAL A 7 4.07 -10.22 -3.07
C VAL A 7 3.90 -11.24 -4.18
N PHE A 8 4.35 -10.91 -5.40
CA PHE A 8 4.36 -11.85 -6.51
C PHE A 8 5.74 -11.91 -7.17
N VAL A 9 6.00 -13.00 -7.87
CA VAL A 9 7.12 -13.13 -8.81
C VAL A 9 6.58 -13.36 -10.21
N ARG A 10 7.33 -12.94 -11.23
CA ARG A 10 7.03 -13.31 -12.62
C ARG A 10 7.72 -14.62 -12.96
N GLU A 11 6.94 -15.57 -13.43
CA GLU A 11 7.42 -16.82 -13.99
C GLU A 11 8.02 -16.57 -15.38
N PRO A 12 8.82 -17.51 -15.93
CA PRO A 12 9.44 -17.36 -17.25
C PRO A 12 8.44 -17.17 -18.41
N ASP A 13 7.19 -17.60 -18.23
CA ASP A 13 6.10 -17.41 -19.20
C ASP A 13 5.41 -16.03 -19.08
N GLY A 14 5.89 -15.19 -18.16
CA GLY A 14 5.37 -13.86 -17.86
C GLY A 14 4.18 -13.86 -16.90
N GLN A 15 3.68 -15.01 -16.44
CA GLN A 15 2.58 -15.06 -15.47
C GLN A 15 3.04 -14.63 -14.08
N ARG A 16 2.13 -14.03 -13.31
CA ARG A 16 2.37 -13.67 -11.92
C ARG A 16 2.01 -14.85 -11.03
N ARG A 17 2.95 -15.28 -10.20
CA ARG A 17 2.66 -16.18 -9.07
C ARG A 17 2.69 -15.40 -7.78
N ILE A 18 1.52 -15.26 -7.16
CA ILE A 18 1.36 -14.68 -5.83
C ILE A 18 2.02 -15.62 -4.82
N LEU A 19 2.78 -15.05 -3.89
CA LEU A 19 3.42 -15.77 -2.79
C LEU A 19 2.56 -15.66 -1.55
N ASP A 20 2.44 -16.77 -0.82
CA ASP A 20 1.70 -16.79 0.44
C ASP A 20 2.32 -15.82 1.45
N VAL A 21 1.46 -15.09 2.16
CA VAL A 21 1.87 -14.27 3.28
C VAL A 21 2.26 -15.20 4.44
N PRO A 22 3.48 -15.09 4.99
CA PRO A 22 3.92 -15.96 6.08
C PRO A 22 2.98 -15.91 7.28
N GLU A 23 2.77 -17.04 7.94
CA GLU A 23 1.89 -17.15 9.10
C GLU A 23 2.23 -16.10 10.19
N GLY A 24 1.21 -15.44 10.71
CA GLY A 24 1.36 -14.38 11.71
C GLY A 24 1.76 -13.00 11.14
N ARG A 25 1.92 -12.86 9.82
CA ARG A 25 2.01 -11.54 9.18
C ARG A 25 0.63 -11.02 8.78
N ASP A 26 0.48 -9.71 8.95
CA ASP A 26 -0.69 -8.96 8.55
C ASP A 26 -0.43 -8.35 7.16
N ASP A 27 -1.29 -8.69 6.21
CA ASP A 27 -1.31 -8.26 4.82
C ASP A 27 -2.31 -7.13 4.58
N SER A 28 -3.01 -6.64 5.61
CA SER A 28 -4.06 -5.66 5.42
C SER A 28 -3.48 -4.34 4.92
N ALA A 29 -3.94 -3.89 3.75
CA ALA A 29 -3.73 -2.56 3.18
C ALA A 29 -4.88 -1.58 3.52
N GLY A 30 -5.87 -2.01 4.30
CA GLY A 30 -6.93 -1.15 4.82
C GLY A 30 -8.33 -1.70 4.57
N PHE A 31 -9.33 -0.85 4.71
CA PHE A 31 -10.70 -1.18 4.31
C PHE A 31 -10.88 -0.95 2.81
N GLU A 32 -11.82 -1.64 2.18
CA GLU A 32 -12.16 -1.40 0.77
C GLU A 32 -12.46 0.08 0.47
N SER A 33 -13.13 0.77 1.40
CA SER A 33 -13.39 2.22 1.26
C SER A 33 -12.11 3.08 1.19
N TRP A 34 -11.00 2.61 1.76
CA TRP A 34 -9.73 3.35 1.80
C TRP A 34 -9.09 3.53 0.43
N ARG A 35 -9.45 2.68 -0.56
CA ARG A 35 -9.18 2.91 -1.98
C ARG A 35 -9.39 4.37 -2.36
N ARG A 36 -10.57 4.92 -2.03
CA ARG A 36 -10.97 6.29 -2.38
C ARG A 36 -10.81 7.28 -1.24
N THR A 37 -11.05 6.86 0.00
CA THR A 37 -11.08 7.80 1.14
C THR A 37 -9.71 8.09 1.74
N VAL A 38 -8.69 7.27 1.44
CA VAL A 38 -7.33 7.42 1.95
C VAL A 38 -6.32 7.40 0.80
N TRP A 39 -6.10 6.26 0.16
CA TRP A 39 -5.03 6.06 -0.82
C TRP A 39 -5.24 6.90 -2.08
N GLY A 40 -6.47 6.92 -2.58
CA GLY A 40 -6.94 7.74 -3.69
C GLY A 40 -7.23 9.20 -3.36
N SER A 41 -7.07 9.62 -2.11
CA SER A 41 -7.53 10.94 -1.67
C SER A 41 -6.66 12.08 -2.22
N GLU A 42 -7.26 13.26 -2.35
CA GLU A 42 -6.55 14.46 -2.82
C GLU A 42 -5.30 14.80 -1.97
N PRO A 43 -5.31 14.70 -0.62
CA PRO A 43 -4.10 14.90 0.17
C PRO A 43 -2.93 13.99 -0.23
N VAL A 44 -3.20 12.72 -0.56
CA VAL A 44 -2.15 11.78 -0.99
C VAL A 44 -1.65 12.14 -2.39
N ARG A 45 -2.56 12.49 -3.30
CA ARG A 45 -2.21 12.96 -4.66
C ARG A 45 -1.39 14.25 -4.63
N ALA A 46 -1.75 15.20 -3.78
CA ALA A 46 -1.08 16.49 -3.63
C ALA A 46 0.36 16.39 -3.10
N LEU A 47 0.71 15.28 -2.42
CA LEU A 47 2.09 14.97 -2.03
C LEU A 47 2.94 14.50 -3.22
N GLY A 48 2.34 14.21 -4.37
CA GLY A 48 3.02 13.68 -5.55
C GLY A 48 3.07 12.15 -5.59
N ALA A 49 2.24 11.46 -4.80
CA ALA A 49 2.07 10.01 -4.90
C ALA A 49 1.48 9.64 -6.27
N ARG A 50 2.00 8.56 -6.86
CA ARG A 50 1.66 8.05 -8.18
C ARG A 50 1.12 6.61 -8.13
N PHE A 51 1.56 5.80 -7.16
CA PHE A 51 1.16 4.40 -7.06
C PHE A 51 -0.16 4.24 -6.29
N LEU A 52 -0.18 4.55 -4.98
CA LEU A 52 -1.35 4.36 -4.13
C LEU A 52 -2.62 5.08 -4.62
N PRO A 53 -2.54 6.25 -5.29
CA PRO A 53 -3.74 6.87 -5.86
C PRO A 53 -4.46 6.05 -6.93
N VAL A 54 -3.79 5.11 -7.61
CA VAL A 54 -4.39 4.18 -8.59
C VAL A 54 -5.48 3.33 -7.95
N LEU A 55 -5.33 3.01 -6.66
CA LEU A 55 -6.30 2.21 -5.89
C LEU A 55 -7.71 2.81 -5.87
N ALA A 56 -7.85 4.10 -6.16
CA ALA A 56 -9.16 4.75 -6.27
C ALA A 56 -10.07 4.10 -7.33
N ASP A 57 -9.45 3.60 -8.41
CA ASP A 57 -10.11 3.20 -9.65
C ASP A 57 -9.85 1.74 -10.02
N ASP A 58 -8.70 1.15 -9.62
CA ASP A 58 -8.32 -0.22 -9.97
C ASP A 58 -7.44 -0.87 -8.89
N ASP A 59 -7.12 -2.16 -9.06
CA ASP A 59 -6.05 -2.82 -8.32
C ASP A 59 -4.68 -2.29 -8.75
N LEU A 60 -3.71 -2.37 -7.85
CA LEU A 60 -2.37 -1.83 -8.08
C LEU A 60 -1.35 -2.96 -8.13
N ALA A 61 -0.75 -3.16 -9.31
CA ALA A 61 0.42 -4.01 -9.48
C ALA A 61 1.66 -3.13 -9.68
N ILE A 62 2.70 -3.37 -8.88
CA ILE A 62 3.99 -2.70 -8.93
C ILE A 62 5.01 -3.75 -9.35
N GLU A 63 5.65 -3.54 -10.49
CA GLU A 63 6.66 -4.47 -11.00
C GLU A 63 7.98 -4.36 -10.22
N ALA A 64 8.84 -5.36 -10.32
CA ALA A 64 10.06 -5.48 -9.52
C ALA A 64 10.98 -4.26 -9.66
N GLU A 65 11.08 -3.69 -10.85
CA GLU A 65 11.85 -2.49 -11.16
C GLU A 65 11.27 -1.21 -10.50
N GLU A 66 9.97 -1.19 -10.23
CA GLU A 66 9.25 -0.05 -9.65
C GLU A 66 9.18 -0.10 -8.12
N VAL A 67 9.45 -1.25 -7.50
CA VAL A 67 9.38 -1.45 -6.03
C VAL A 67 10.22 -0.41 -5.28
N ALA A 68 11.38 -0.03 -5.82
CA ALA A 68 12.23 0.99 -5.20
C ALA A 68 11.58 2.39 -5.20
N GLU A 69 10.80 2.72 -6.23
CA GLU A 69 10.01 3.96 -6.29
C GLU A 69 8.82 3.89 -5.35
N PHE A 70 8.13 2.75 -5.30
CA PHE A 70 7.03 2.55 -4.37
C PHE A 70 7.46 2.69 -2.90
N LEU A 71 8.62 2.15 -2.52
CA LEU A 71 9.17 2.35 -1.17
C LEU A 71 9.41 3.83 -0.84
N ARG A 72 9.84 4.64 -1.82
CA ARG A 72 9.99 6.09 -1.63
C ARG A 72 8.64 6.76 -1.42
N GLU A 73 7.61 6.35 -2.15
CA GLU A 73 6.25 6.86 -1.94
C GLU A 73 5.72 6.48 -0.56
N VAL A 74 5.88 5.23 -0.12
CA VAL A 74 5.47 4.81 1.23
C VAL A 74 6.20 5.63 2.30
N ALA A 75 7.50 5.90 2.14
CA ALA A 75 8.26 6.75 3.05
C ALA A 75 7.71 8.19 3.09
N LEU A 76 7.41 8.78 1.92
CA LEU A 76 6.81 10.11 1.81
C LEU A 76 5.47 10.20 2.57
N LEU A 77 4.60 9.20 2.40
CA LEU A 77 3.32 9.17 3.12
C LEU A 77 3.51 9.03 4.64
N ARG A 78 4.55 8.32 5.09
CA ARG A 78 4.88 8.21 6.52
C ARG A 78 5.38 9.53 7.09
N GLU A 79 6.16 10.30 6.35
CA GLU A 79 6.62 11.63 6.75
C GLU A 79 5.46 12.62 6.89
N HIS A 80 4.44 12.50 6.03
CA HIS A 80 3.24 13.34 6.02
C HIS A 80 2.01 12.70 6.68
N LEU A 81 2.22 11.68 7.52
CA LEU A 81 1.16 10.86 8.12
C LEU A 81 0.10 11.70 8.85
N ASP A 82 0.53 12.68 9.65
CA ASP A 82 -0.38 13.48 10.48
C ASP A 82 -1.32 14.32 9.61
N ALA A 83 -0.78 14.94 8.55
CA ALA A 83 -1.57 15.70 7.58
C ALA A 83 -2.59 14.81 6.85
N ILE A 84 -2.20 13.58 6.46
CA ILE A 84 -3.11 12.61 5.84
C ILE A 84 -4.20 12.17 6.83
N ALA A 85 -3.84 11.89 8.08
CA ALA A 85 -4.80 11.46 9.10
C ALA A 85 -5.85 12.53 9.43
N GLU A 86 -5.45 13.80 9.41
CA GLU A 86 -6.34 14.93 9.68
C GLU A 86 -7.32 15.22 8.54
N SER A 87 -6.86 15.03 7.29
CA SER A 87 -7.58 15.41 6.06
C SER A 87 -8.46 14.30 5.46
N THR A 88 -8.25 13.04 5.86
CA THR A 88 -9.01 11.90 5.34
C THR A 88 -10.24 11.58 6.18
N ARG A 89 -11.26 11.00 5.54
CA ARG A 89 -12.54 10.67 6.19
C ARG A 89 -12.30 9.60 7.28
N ARG A 90 -12.72 9.91 8.50
CA ARG A 90 -12.54 9.03 9.67
C ARG A 90 -13.89 8.58 10.25
N PRO A 91 -14.15 7.26 10.34
CA PRO A 91 -15.31 6.74 11.09
C PRO A 91 -15.05 6.69 12.60
N ARG A 92 -13.79 6.79 13.04
CA ARG A 92 -13.35 6.75 14.44
C ARG A 92 -12.55 8.01 14.80
N GLY A 93 -12.08 8.10 16.05
CA GLY A 93 -11.25 9.21 16.52
C GLY A 93 -9.93 9.33 15.74
N LEU A 94 -9.36 10.54 15.70
CA LEU A 94 -8.13 10.85 14.95
C LEU A 94 -6.95 9.94 15.33
N ALA A 95 -6.73 9.73 16.63
CA ALA A 95 -5.62 8.89 17.13
C ALA A 95 -5.71 7.44 16.62
N GLU A 96 -6.92 6.89 16.58
CA GLU A 96 -7.15 5.52 16.12
C GLU A 96 -7.02 5.41 14.60
N HIS A 97 -7.55 6.39 13.86
CA HIS A 97 -7.37 6.48 12.41
C HIS A 97 -5.89 6.55 12.03
N ARG A 98 -5.14 7.41 12.72
CA ARG A 98 -3.68 7.53 12.59
C ARG A 98 -2.97 6.21 12.88
N ALA A 99 -3.30 5.53 13.98
CA ALA A 99 -2.71 4.23 14.31
C ALA A 99 -3.02 3.18 13.22
N GLY A 100 -4.22 3.24 12.64
CA GLY A 100 -4.60 2.45 11.47
C GLY A 100 -3.71 2.69 10.27
N LEU A 101 -3.47 3.96 9.91
CA LEU A 101 -2.58 4.36 8.81
C LEU A 101 -1.14 3.88 9.03
N VAL A 102 -0.60 4.06 10.24
CA VAL A 102 0.75 3.58 10.62
C VAL A 102 0.88 2.08 10.36
N ARG A 103 -0.11 1.29 10.80
CA ARG A 103 -0.09 -0.16 10.60
C ARG A 103 -0.11 -0.51 9.11
N ARG A 104 -0.98 0.13 8.32
CA ARG A 104 -1.13 -0.19 6.88
C ARG A 104 0.11 0.19 6.08
N LEU A 105 0.66 1.38 6.31
CA LEU A 105 1.91 1.80 5.67
C LEU A 105 3.07 0.87 6.04
N ARG A 106 3.12 0.36 7.28
CA ARG A 106 4.10 -0.66 7.67
C ARG A 106 3.91 -1.97 6.92
N ASN A 107 2.67 -2.44 6.72
CA ASN A 107 2.40 -3.67 5.99
C ASN A 107 2.84 -3.54 4.51
N LEU A 108 2.52 -2.40 3.88
CA LEU A 108 2.96 -2.07 2.51
C LEU A 108 4.49 -2.04 2.39
N GLU A 109 5.16 -1.35 3.32
CA GLU A 109 6.63 -1.27 3.37
C GLU A 109 7.28 -2.64 3.54
N VAL A 110 6.73 -3.46 4.43
CA VAL A 110 7.19 -4.83 4.67
C VAL A 110 7.07 -5.71 3.43
N ALA A 111 5.92 -5.66 2.74
CA ALA A 111 5.69 -6.42 1.53
C ALA A 111 6.64 -5.97 0.41
N ALA A 112 6.81 -4.65 0.24
CA ALA A 112 7.71 -4.08 -0.77
C ALA A 112 9.19 -4.39 -0.48
N LEU A 113 9.63 -4.36 0.78
CA LEU A 113 10.99 -4.79 1.14
C LEU A 113 11.20 -6.28 0.86
N HIS A 114 10.21 -7.12 1.13
CA HIS A 114 10.28 -8.54 0.81
C HIS A 114 10.35 -8.76 -0.70
N ALA A 115 9.47 -8.12 -1.48
CA ALA A 115 9.47 -8.16 -2.94
C ALA A 115 10.84 -7.77 -3.52
N ARG A 116 11.45 -6.71 -2.98
CA ARG A 116 12.78 -6.25 -3.40
C ARG A 116 13.88 -7.29 -3.16
N VAL A 117 13.83 -8.05 -2.06
CA VAL A 117 14.84 -9.08 -1.76
C VAL A 117 14.79 -10.24 -2.75
N ILE A 118 13.60 -10.56 -3.24
CA ILE A 118 13.37 -11.70 -4.14
C ILE A 118 13.22 -11.29 -5.62
N GLU A 119 13.50 -10.03 -5.95
CA GLU A 119 13.32 -9.46 -7.29
C GLU A 119 11.89 -9.64 -7.83
N GLY A 120 10.90 -9.58 -6.92
CA GLY A 120 9.47 -9.68 -7.21
C GLY A 120 8.76 -8.33 -7.19
N GLY A 121 7.46 -8.35 -7.47
CA GLY A 121 6.56 -7.20 -7.43
C GLY A 121 5.59 -7.23 -6.24
N VAL A 122 4.78 -6.17 -6.14
CA VAL A 122 3.74 -6.00 -5.10
C VAL A 122 2.37 -5.87 -5.77
N LEU A 123 1.36 -6.56 -5.24
CA LEU A 123 -0.03 -6.46 -5.68
C LEU A 123 -0.89 -5.95 -4.51
N ILE A 124 -1.77 -4.99 -4.77
CA ILE A 124 -2.75 -4.49 -3.80
C ILE A 124 -4.15 -4.56 -4.42
N TRP A 125 -5.08 -5.20 -3.71
CA TRP A 125 -6.43 -5.54 -4.18
C TRP A 125 -7.41 -5.72 -3.01
#